data_AF-A0A8I1PS16-F1
#
_entry.id   AF-A0A8I1PS16-F1
#
_cell.length_a   1.000
_cell.length_b   1.000
_cell.length_c   1.000
_cell.angle_alpha   90.00
_cell.angle_beta   90.00
_cell.angle_gamma   90.00
#
_symmetry.space_group_name_H-M   'P 1'
#
loop_
_entity.id
_entity.type
_entity.pdbx_description
1 polymer ?
#
loop_
_entity_poly.entity_id
_entity_poly.type
_entity_poly.pdbx_seq_one_letter_code
_entity_poly.pdbx_strand_id
1 'polypeptide(L)'
;MKREPININPDSNKLCNAIDLLDEAYATAMFVAGTIGRGNSSDVEGGGLQDQEQYGFHIVMHDMMDRIKRASSIVDEYREEAHHESR
;
A
#
# COMPACT_ATOMS: atom_id res chain seq x y z
N MET A 1 -7.78 -19.47 15.47
CA MET A 1 -8.12 -18.30 16.32
C MET A 1 -9.31 -17.59 15.66
N LYS A 2 -10.40 -17.31 16.39
CA LYS A 2 -11.49 -16.46 15.88
C LYS A 2 -11.23 -15.03 16.37
N ARG A 3 -11.17 -14.05 15.46
CA ARG A 3 -11.04 -12.62 15.79
C ARG A 3 -12.42 -12.07 16.11
N GLU A 4 -12.54 -11.32 17.21
CA GLU A 4 -13.77 -10.58 17.50
C GLU A 4 -13.92 -9.37 16.57
N PRO A 5 -15.15 -9.03 16.15
CA PRO A 5 -15.38 -7.86 15.31
C PRO A 5 -15.07 -6.57 16.08
N ILE A 6 -14.25 -5.71 15.49
CA ILE A 6 -13.90 -4.39 16.02
C ILE A 6 -15.14 -3.49 15.91
N ASN A 7 -15.55 -2.86 17.00
CA ASN A 7 -16.60 -1.84 16.98
C ASN A 7 -16.01 -0.55 16.38
N ILE A 8 -16.23 -0.35 15.08
CA ILE A 8 -15.67 0.78 14.35
C ILE A 8 -16.52 2.02 14.67
N ASN A 9 -15.96 2.93 15.47
CA ASN A 9 -16.54 4.26 15.62
C ASN A 9 -16.31 5.03 14.30
N PRO A 10 -17.36 5.40 13.54
CA PRO A 10 -17.22 5.95 12.20
C PRO A 10 -16.52 7.31 12.13
N ASP A 11 -16.27 7.98 13.25
CA ASP A 11 -15.60 9.30 13.34
C ASP A 11 -14.05 9.24 13.44
N SER A 12 -13.43 8.09 13.19
CA SER A 12 -11.97 7.95 13.28
C SER A 12 -11.27 8.51 12.03
N ASN A 13 -10.96 9.82 12.03
CA ASN A 13 -10.07 10.47 11.06
C ASN A 13 -8.74 9.68 10.84
N LYS A 14 -8.32 8.86 11.81
CA LYS A 14 -7.16 7.97 11.70
C LYS A 14 -7.37 6.86 10.69
N LEU A 15 -8.51 6.16 10.72
CA LEU A 15 -8.80 5.09 9.77
C LEU A 15 -8.98 5.63 8.35
N CYS A 16 -9.56 6.82 8.18
CA CYS A 16 -9.60 7.51 6.89
C CYS A 16 -8.20 7.77 6.34
N ASN A 17 -7.29 8.31 7.16
CA ASN A 17 -5.90 8.53 6.75
C ASN A 17 -5.18 7.22 6.36
N ALA A 18 -5.45 6.12 7.07
CA ALA A 18 -4.88 4.82 6.70
C ALA A 18 -5.41 4.33 5.34
N ILE A 19 -6.69 4.56 5.04
CA ILE A 19 -7.29 4.23 3.74
C ILE A 19 -6.68 5.11 2.63
N ASP A 20 -6.53 6.41 2.85
CA ASP A 20 -5.94 7.33 1.87
C ASP A 20 -4.50 6.90 1.49
N LEU A 21 -3.69 6.51 2.48
CA LEU A 21 -2.34 5.98 2.26
C LEU A 21 -2.33 4.69 1.43
N LEU A 22 -3.33 3.81 1.62
CA LEU A 22 -3.47 2.58 0.86
C LEU A 22 -3.93 2.84 -0.57
N ASP A 23 -4.83 3.81 -0.79
CA ASP A 23 -5.29 4.22 -2.12
C ASP A 23 -4.13 4.82 -2.94
N GLU A 24 -3.29 5.66 -2.32
CA GLU A 24 -2.07 6.18 -2.96
C GLU A 24 -1.08 5.06 -3.32
N ALA A 25 -0.88 4.10 -2.40
CA ALA A 25 -0.02 2.94 -2.65
C ALA A 25 -0.56 2.09 -3.80
N TYR A 26 -1.88 1.86 -3.84
CA TYR A 26 -2.54 1.13 -4.92
C TYR A 26 -2.42 1.85 -6.26
N ALA A 27 -2.65 3.16 -6.31
CA ALA A 27 -2.47 3.95 -7.54
C ALA A 27 -1.03 3.87 -8.07
N THR A 28 -0.06 3.91 -7.16
CA THR A 28 1.37 3.73 -7.48
C THR A 28 1.64 2.35 -8.05
N ALA A 29 1.10 1.28 -7.44
CA ALA A 29 1.23 -0.09 -7.93
C ALA A 29 0.61 -0.27 -9.32
N MET A 30 -0.57 0.30 -9.55
CA MET A 30 -1.28 0.23 -10.83
C MET A 30 -0.54 0.97 -11.94
N PHE A 31 0.06 2.12 -11.65
CA PHE A 31 0.92 2.83 -12.58
C PHE A 31 2.12 1.97 -13.00
N VAL A 32 2.82 1.39 -12.02
CA VAL A 32 3.98 0.52 -12.25
C VAL A 32 3.62 -0.78 -13.01
N ALA A 33 2.52 -1.42 -12.65
CA ALA A 33 2.04 -2.61 -13.36
C ALA A 33 1.62 -2.28 -14.80
N GLY A 34 1.01 -1.12 -15.02
CA GLY A 34 0.58 -0.65 -16.34
C GLY A 34 1.74 -0.28 -17.27
N THR A 35 2.85 0.27 -16.74
CA THR A 35 4.06 0.54 -17.53
C THR A 35 4.76 -0.75 -17.93
N ILE A 36 4.87 -1.74 -17.03
CA ILE A 36 5.40 -3.07 -17.35
C ILE A 36 4.50 -3.82 -18.35
N GLY A 37 3.18 -3.72 -18.20
CA GLY A 37 2.20 -4.37 -19.07
C GLY A 37 2.17 -3.80 -20.50
N ARG A 38 2.45 -2.51 -20.69
CA ARG A 38 2.54 -1.89 -22.04
C ARG A 38 3.85 -2.16 -22.75
N GLY A 39 4.94 -2.48 -22.02
CA GLY A 39 6.20 -2.92 -22.61
C GLY A 39 6.15 -4.30 -23.29
N ASN A 40 5.08 -5.07 -23.07
CA ASN A 40 4.96 -6.46 -23.55
C ASN A 40 4.08 -6.66 -24.80
N SER A 41 3.60 -5.60 -25.44
CA SER A 41 2.61 -5.73 -26.55
C SER A 41 3.17 -5.59 -27.98
N SER A 42 4.49 -5.64 -28.14
CA SER A 42 5.11 -5.65 -29.48
C SER A 42 6.44 -6.40 -29.45
N ASP A 43 6.45 -7.68 -29.84
CA ASP A 43 7.62 -8.37 -30.40
C ASP A 43 9.00 -8.13 -29.73
N VAL A 44 9.13 -8.29 -28.40
CA VAL A 44 10.45 -8.25 -27.74
C VAL A 44 10.79 -9.59 -27.11
N GLU A 45 11.71 -10.31 -27.76
CA GLU A 45 12.45 -11.42 -27.17
C GLU A 45 13.29 -10.90 -25.98
N GLY A 46 12.92 -11.27 -24.75
CA GLY A 46 13.86 -11.53 -23.65
C GLY A 46 14.86 -10.43 -23.21
N GLY A 47 14.57 -9.14 -23.38
CA GLY A 47 15.44 -8.06 -22.93
C GLY A 47 15.09 -7.60 -21.50
N GLY A 48 16.01 -7.77 -20.54
CA GLY A 48 15.87 -7.24 -19.19
C GLY A 48 15.68 -5.72 -19.19
N LEU A 49 14.89 -5.22 -18.22
CA LEU A 49 14.75 -3.78 -17.93
C LEU A 49 16.15 -3.16 -17.80
N GLN A 50 16.41 -2.06 -18.48
CA GLN A 50 17.70 -1.37 -18.39
C GLN A 50 17.92 -0.90 -16.94
N ASP A 51 19.18 -0.83 -16.47
CA ASP A 51 19.52 -0.54 -15.05
C ASP A 51 18.84 0.73 -14.50
N GLN A 52 18.60 1.73 -15.37
CA GLN A 52 17.91 2.98 -15.01
C GLN A 52 16.40 2.77 -14.75
N GLU A 53 15.75 1.89 -15.50
CA GLU A 53 14.33 1.55 -15.32
C GLU A 53 14.14 0.69 -14.06
N GLN A 54 15.08 -0.22 -13.78
CA GLN A 54 15.08 -1.01 -12.53
C GLN A 54 15.31 -0.14 -11.30
N TYR A 55 16.20 0.84 -11.38
CA TYR A 55 16.44 1.78 -10.27
C TYR A 55 15.21 2.65 -9.98
N GLY A 56 14.56 3.17 -11.02
CA GLY A 56 13.30 3.90 -10.88
C GLY A 56 12.19 3.03 -10.28
N PHE A 57 12.06 1.78 -10.75
CA PHE A 57 11.11 0.81 -10.21
C PHE A 57 11.36 0.54 -8.72
N HIS A 58 12.62 0.38 -8.32
CA HIS A 58 12.97 0.10 -6.93
C HIS A 58 12.59 1.25 -5.97
N ILE A 59 12.85 2.51 -6.37
CA ILE A 59 12.48 3.70 -5.58
C ILE A 59 10.96 3.75 -5.36
N VAL A 60 10.20 3.54 -6.43
CA VAL A 60 8.73 3.59 -6.39
C VAL A 60 8.16 2.48 -5.51
N MET A 61 8.70 1.27 -5.62
CA MET A 61 8.29 0.14 -4.76
C MET A 61 8.64 0.39 -3.29
N HIS A 62 9.77 1.02 -2.99
CA HIS A 62 10.13 1.39 -1.61
C HIS A 62 9.12 2.39 -1.02
N ASP A 63 8.81 3.46 -1.74
CA ASP A 63 7.84 4.48 -1.33
C ASP A 63 6.42 3.89 -1.12
N MET A 64 6.01 2.97 -2.00
CA MET A 64 4.77 2.20 -1.83
C MET A 64 4.79 1.36 -0.54
N MET A 65 5.88 0.62 -0.29
CA MET A 65 6.00 -0.20 0.92
C MET A 65 6.03 0.65 2.20
N ASP A 66 6.59 1.86 2.15
CA ASP A 66 6.57 2.79 3.27
C ASP A 66 5.17 3.36 3.55
N ARG A 67 4.35 3.62 2.52
CA ARG A 67 2.93 3.98 2.70
C ARG A 67 2.15 2.84 3.36
N ILE A 68 2.34 1.59 2.88
CA ILE A 68 1.67 0.40 3.45
C ILE A 68 2.04 0.21 4.92
N LYS A 69 3.33 0.32 5.27
CA LYS A 69 3.78 0.21 6.66
C LYS A 69 3.13 1.28 7.55
N ARG A 70 3.09 2.54 7.09
CA ARG A 70 2.45 3.63 7.83
C ARG A 70 0.95 3.39 8.05
N ALA A 71 0.23 2.97 7.01
CA ALA A 71 -1.18 2.61 7.13
C ALA A 71 -1.40 1.46 8.14
N SER A 72 -0.54 0.44 8.13
CA SER A 72 -0.57 -0.65 9.10
C SER A 72 -0.38 -0.16 10.53
N SER A 73 0.59 0.73 10.77
CA SER A 73 0.85 1.30 12.10
C SER A 73 -0.37 2.06 12.64
N ILE A 74 -1.03 2.87 11.80
CA ILE A 74 -2.25 3.60 12.20
C ILE A 74 -3.38 2.64 12.60
N VAL A 75 -3.56 1.54 11.86
CA VAL A 75 -4.56 0.52 12.19
C VAL A 75 -4.24 -0.19 13.50
N ASP A 76 -2.97 -0.48 13.76
CA ASP A 76 -2.55 -1.11 15.01
C ASP A 76 -2.74 -0.16 16.20
N GLU A 77 -2.36 1.13 16.07
CA GLU A 77 -2.65 2.17 17.07
C GLU A 77 -4.16 2.27 17.36
N TYR A 78 -4.99 2.31 16.32
CA TYR A 78 -6.44 2.37 16.49
C TYR A 78 -7.01 1.14 17.23
N ARG A 79 -6.47 -0.06 16.95
CA ARG A 79 -6.86 -1.28 17.67
C ARG A 79 -6.48 -1.19 19.15
N GLU A 80 -5.27 -0.73 19.46
CA GLU A 80 -4.81 -0.57 20.84
C GLU A 80 -5.71 0.41 21.60
N GLU A 81 -6.05 1.56 21.01
CA GLU A 81 -6.95 2.55 21.59
C GLU A 81 -8.34 1.98 21.87
N ALA A 82 -8.94 1.28 20.90
CA ALA A 82 -10.23 0.64 21.07
C ALA A 82 -10.23 -0.44 22.19
N HIS A 83 -9.10 -1.14 22.38
CA HIS A 83 -8.95 -2.10 23.47
C HIS A 83 -8.75 -1.43 24.84
N HIS A 84 -8.15 -0.24 24.90
CA HIS A 84 -7.98 0.53 26.12
C HIS A 84 -9.28 1.19 26.61
N GLU A 85 -10.13 1.69 25.71
CA GLU A 85 -11.41 2.33 26.06
C GLU A 85 -12.46 1.35 26.60
N SER A 86 -12.30 0.05 26.36
CA SER A 86 -13.21 -1.00 26.84
C SER A 86 -12.85 -1.55 28.23
N ARG A 87 -11.82 -1.00 28.89
CA ARG A 87 -11.44 -1.29 30.29
C ARG A 87 -11.91 -0.20 31.23
#